data_AF-A0A2E6XF31-F1
#
_entry.id   AF-A0A2E6XF31-F1
#
_cell.length_a   1.000
_cell.length_b   1.000
_cell.length_c   1.000
_cell.angle_alpha   90.00
_cell.angle_beta   90.00
_cell.angle_gamma   90.00
#
_symmetry.space_group_name_H-M   'P 1'
#
loop_
_entity.id
_entity.type
_entity.pdbx_description
1 polymer ?
#
loop_
_entity_poly.entity_id
_entity_poly.type
_entity_poly.pdbx_seq_one_letter_code
_entity_poly.pdbx_strand_id
1 'polypeptide(L)'
;MLRPRSKNLAFLLLPVLALLALACGGDSASEDVTPEATNPPPAAAQLSLERVFSGLKFSRLTNLAEAEGRFFVTEQTGRIMSFPNDTETTEATVFLDIQARVHDSGNEEGLLGLAFDPRYSSNGHFYVHYSSDSPRRSVVSRFKVEEAGDPRADAGSELVIMEIPQPYKNHNGGQLAFGPDGMLYISLGDGGLGGDPQGNGQDRGTLLGSILRIDVSQASPQEPYRVPEDNPFAGVSGAREEIWAYGFRNPWRFPFDRQSGHLWVGDVGQNSFEEIDLVAKGGNYGWNILEGNHCFQPKTDCDPSETEPPVVEYGSDRGCSVIGGYVYRGRAIPSLIGTYLYGDFCSGEIRGLNYHDGETIGDFLLAETWFRITSFGVDATGEIYVLSEDGAIYLLVPVASNLQSA
;
A
#
# COMPACT_ATOMS: atom_id res chain seq x y z
N MET A 1 -18.93 30.86 66.14
CA MET A 1 -17.67 30.10 66.00
C MET A 1 -18.00 28.61 65.84
N LEU A 2 -17.11 27.88 65.17
CA LEU A 2 -16.96 26.41 65.12
C LEU A 2 -18.16 25.52 64.73
N ARG A 3 -17.91 24.83 63.62
CA ARG A 3 -18.72 23.92 62.78
C ARG A 3 -18.96 22.51 63.44
N PRO A 4 -19.66 21.55 62.78
CA PRO A 4 -20.76 20.75 63.38
C PRO A 4 -20.39 19.30 63.79
N ARG A 5 -21.20 18.51 64.54
CA ARG A 5 -22.38 17.65 64.16
C ARG A 5 -22.25 16.98 62.77
N SER A 6 -22.64 15.72 62.50
CA SER A 6 -23.37 14.62 63.20
C SER A 6 -22.82 13.26 62.69
N LYS A 7 -22.93 12.06 63.32
CA LYS A 7 -23.96 11.30 64.07
C LYS A 7 -25.10 10.67 63.23
N ASN A 8 -25.43 9.41 63.57
CA ASN A 8 -26.60 8.56 63.22
C ASN A 8 -26.58 7.86 61.82
N LEU A 9 -27.09 6.63 61.60
CA LEU A 9 -27.48 5.49 62.48
C LEU A 9 -27.58 4.16 61.68
N ALA A 10 -27.64 3.00 62.37
CA ALA A 10 -27.96 1.64 61.84
C ALA A 10 -29.46 1.49 61.46
N PHE A 11 -30.04 0.37 60.95
CA PHE A 11 -29.83 -1.11 60.98
C PHE A 11 -30.59 -1.75 59.75
N LEU A 12 -30.85 -3.06 59.49
CA LEU A 12 -30.77 -4.42 60.13
C LEU A 12 -30.93 -5.53 59.03
N LEU A 13 -30.99 -6.84 59.42
CA LEU A 13 -31.41 -8.07 58.68
C LEU A 13 -30.42 -8.61 57.59
N LEU A 14 -29.86 -9.85 57.56
CA LEU A 14 -30.20 -11.26 57.95
C LEU A 14 -30.93 -12.08 56.85
N PRO A 15 -30.74 -13.43 56.72
CA PRO A 15 -29.65 -14.33 57.18
C PRO A 15 -29.28 -15.50 56.16
N VAL A 16 -28.54 -16.54 56.64
CA VAL A 16 -28.54 -17.99 56.22
C VAL A 16 -27.40 -18.57 55.34
N LEU A 17 -26.59 -19.45 55.97
CA LEU A 17 -25.81 -20.64 55.47
C LEU A 17 -24.80 -20.48 54.30
N ALA A 18 -23.77 -21.34 54.14
CA ALA A 18 -23.40 -22.57 54.88
C ALA A 18 -21.88 -22.64 55.18
N LEU A 19 -21.45 -23.65 55.97
CA LEU A 19 -20.04 -23.89 56.34
C LEU A 19 -19.74 -25.40 56.35
N LEU A 20 -18.47 -25.77 56.11
CA LEU A 20 -17.87 -27.13 56.18
C LEU A 20 -18.40 -28.11 55.10
N ALA A 21 -17.62 -28.64 54.13
CA ALA A 21 -16.25 -29.17 54.07
C ALA A 21 -16.13 -30.67 54.40
N LEU A 22 -15.75 -31.46 53.38
CA LEU A 22 -15.07 -32.76 53.46
C LEU A 22 -14.34 -33.01 52.13
N ALA A 23 -13.33 -33.88 52.14
CA ALA A 23 -12.26 -33.91 51.13
C ALA A 23 -12.23 -35.23 50.32
N CYS A 24 -11.08 -35.48 49.67
CA CYS A 24 -10.80 -36.50 48.65
C CYS A 24 -11.40 -36.18 47.27
N GLY A 25 -10.66 -36.27 46.16
CA GLY A 25 -9.25 -36.60 45.99
C GLY A 25 -9.04 -37.55 44.82
N GLY A 26 -8.36 -37.09 43.78
CA GLY A 26 -8.01 -37.88 42.60
C GLY A 26 -7.16 -37.07 41.65
N ASP A 27 -6.00 -37.61 41.27
CA ASP A 27 -5.12 -36.98 40.28
C ASP A 27 -5.74 -37.05 38.88
N SER A 28 -5.86 -35.89 38.26
CA SER A 28 -5.87 -35.75 36.80
C SER A 28 -4.86 -34.67 36.47
N ALA A 29 -3.71 -35.05 35.90
CA ALA A 29 -2.72 -34.09 35.45
C ALA A 29 -3.36 -33.14 34.43
N SER A 30 -3.36 -31.84 34.73
CA SER A 30 -3.65 -30.83 33.73
C SER A 30 -2.49 -30.83 32.74
N GLU A 31 -2.76 -31.20 31.48
CA GLU A 31 -1.83 -30.97 30.39
C GLU A 31 -1.66 -29.45 30.24
N ASP A 32 -0.48 -28.96 30.63
CA ASP A 32 -0.14 -27.55 30.63
C ASP A 32 0.16 -27.15 29.18
N VAL A 33 -0.89 -26.73 28.45
CA VAL A 33 -0.80 -26.40 27.01
C VAL A 33 -0.06 -25.08 26.83
N THR A 34 1.27 -25.15 26.92
CA THR A 34 2.17 -24.09 26.44
C THR A 34 1.91 -23.85 24.96
N PRO A 35 1.69 -22.61 24.50
CA PRO A 35 1.56 -22.32 23.08
C PRO A 35 2.91 -22.60 22.39
N GLU A 36 2.90 -23.50 21.40
CA GLU A 36 4.12 -23.96 20.70
C GLU A 36 4.60 -22.93 19.66
N ALA A 37 5.08 -21.79 20.16
CA ALA A 37 5.52 -20.65 19.37
C ALA A 37 6.97 -20.80 18.86
N THR A 38 7.26 -21.85 18.08
CA THR A 38 8.42 -21.87 17.15
C THR A 38 8.17 -22.79 15.94
N ASN A 39 7.39 -22.32 14.97
CA ASN A 39 7.72 -22.69 13.59
C ASN A 39 9.02 -21.94 13.23
N PRO A 40 10.09 -22.60 12.75
CA PRO A 40 11.20 -21.88 12.14
C PRO A 40 10.69 -21.10 10.92
N PRO A 41 11.35 -19.99 10.51
CA PRO A 41 11.02 -19.35 9.25
C PRO A 41 11.06 -20.39 8.12
N PRO A 42 10.07 -20.39 7.20
CA PRO A 42 9.98 -21.41 6.16
C PRO A 42 11.30 -21.46 5.41
N ALA A 43 11.97 -22.62 5.44
CA ALA A 43 13.37 -22.79 5.05
C ALA A 43 13.62 -22.10 3.70
N ALA A 44 14.35 -20.97 3.76
CA ALA A 44 14.14 -19.82 2.87
C ALA A 44 13.82 -20.25 1.45
N ALA A 45 12.53 -20.13 1.08
CA ALA A 45 12.05 -20.55 -0.21
C ALA A 45 12.80 -19.74 -1.26
N GLN A 46 13.80 -20.35 -1.90
CA GLN A 46 14.54 -19.71 -2.97
C GLN A 46 13.53 -19.51 -4.10
N LEU A 47 13.15 -18.26 -4.33
CA LEU A 47 12.25 -17.89 -5.40
C LEU A 47 13.06 -17.41 -6.58
N SER A 48 12.45 -17.46 -7.76
CA SER A 48 13.01 -16.91 -8.98
C SER A 48 11.93 -16.13 -9.73
N LEU A 49 12.39 -15.19 -10.54
CA LEU A 49 11.53 -14.44 -11.47
C LEU A 49 11.58 -15.10 -12.84
N GLU A 50 10.48 -15.74 -13.23
CA GLU A 50 10.30 -16.28 -14.58
C GLU A 50 9.71 -15.20 -15.49
N ARG A 51 10.34 -14.91 -16.64
CA ARG A 51 9.82 -13.91 -17.57
C ARG A 51 8.61 -14.45 -18.32
N VAL A 52 7.44 -13.89 -18.02
CA VAL A 52 6.17 -14.20 -18.68
C VAL A 52 5.87 -13.21 -19.82
N PHE A 53 4.83 -13.51 -20.62
CA PHE A 53 4.35 -12.67 -21.73
C PHE A 53 5.48 -12.29 -22.71
N SER A 54 6.39 -13.22 -22.99
CA SER A 54 7.69 -12.93 -23.64
C SER A 54 7.58 -12.40 -25.07
N GLY A 55 6.44 -12.63 -25.74
CA GLY A 55 6.11 -12.04 -27.04
C GLY A 55 5.71 -10.55 -26.99
N LEU A 56 5.28 -10.06 -25.83
CA LEU A 56 4.91 -8.66 -25.62
C LEU A 56 6.15 -7.77 -25.42
N LYS A 57 5.96 -6.47 -25.64
CA LYS A 57 6.98 -5.43 -25.46
C LYS A 57 6.32 -4.16 -24.93
N PHE A 58 6.86 -3.64 -23.83
CA PHE A 58 6.40 -2.41 -23.20
C PHE A 58 7.58 -1.48 -22.91
N SER A 59 7.29 -0.26 -22.44
CA SER A 59 8.28 0.75 -22.08
C SER A 59 7.86 1.47 -20.79
N ARG A 60 8.81 1.66 -19.86
CA ARG A 60 8.62 2.42 -18.61
C ARG A 60 7.35 1.97 -17.85
N LEU A 61 7.33 0.71 -17.43
CA LEU A 61 6.17 0.09 -16.77
C LEU A 61 5.95 0.67 -15.37
N THR A 62 4.74 1.15 -15.08
CA THR A 62 4.41 1.86 -13.83
C THR A 62 3.33 1.21 -12.97
N ASN A 63 2.53 0.28 -13.48
CA ASN A 63 1.50 -0.44 -12.71
C ASN A 63 0.99 -1.66 -13.50
N LEU A 64 0.50 -2.69 -12.80
CA LEU A 64 -0.17 -3.85 -13.38
C LEU A 64 -1.38 -4.24 -12.52
N ALA A 65 -2.56 -4.27 -13.15
CA ALA A 65 -3.81 -4.72 -12.54
C ALA A 65 -4.53 -5.74 -13.45
N GLU A 66 -5.29 -6.66 -12.85
CA GLU A 66 -6.18 -7.58 -13.59
C GLU A 66 -7.65 -7.20 -13.37
N ALA A 67 -8.46 -7.25 -14.43
CA ALA A 67 -9.92 -7.16 -14.38
C ALA A 67 -10.53 -8.01 -15.51
N GLU A 68 -11.68 -8.65 -15.27
CA GLU A 68 -12.39 -9.50 -16.27
C GLU A 68 -11.48 -10.54 -16.99
N GLY A 69 -10.51 -11.11 -16.28
CA GLY A 69 -9.56 -12.11 -16.84
C GLY A 69 -8.52 -11.53 -17.81
N ARG A 70 -8.30 -10.21 -17.78
CA ARG A 70 -7.32 -9.50 -18.60
C ARG A 70 -6.40 -8.67 -17.72
N PHE A 71 -5.11 -8.69 -18.04
CA PHE A 71 -4.16 -7.75 -17.49
C PHE A 71 -4.27 -6.40 -18.19
N PHE A 72 -3.98 -5.35 -17.43
CA PHE A 72 -3.86 -3.97 -17.84
C PHE A 72 -2.58 -3.41 -17.23
N VAL A 73 -1.61 -3.08 -18.08
CA VAL A 73 -0.31 -2.53 -17.66
C VAL A 73 -0.19 -1.09 -18.12
N THR A 74 0.28 -0.20 -17.23
CA THR A 74 0.49 1.21 -17.56
C THR A 74 1.92 1.46 -18.03
N GLU A 75 2.06 2.24 -19.10
CA GLU A 75 3.33 2.82 -19.55
C GLU A 75 3.36 4.29 -19.14
N GLN A 76 4.47 4.71 -18.50
CA GLN A 76 4.66 6.06 -17.95
C GLN A 76 4.36 7.19 -18.95
N THR A 77 4.56 6.92 -20.26
CA THR A 77 4.32 7.86 -21.37
C THR A 77 2.84 8.18 -21.64
N GLY A 78 1.90 7.58 -20.91
CA GLY A 78 0.46 7.88 -20.99
C GLY A 78 -0.39 6.86 -21.74
N ARG A 79 -0.02 5.57 -21.74
CA ARG A 79 -0.81 4.48 -22.32
C ARG A 79 -1.14 3.40 -21.30
N ILE A 80 -2.28 2.75 -21.49
CA ILE A 80 -2.62 1.47 -20.84
C ILE A 80 -2.68 0.41 -21.93
N MET A 81 -1.97 -0.70 -21.75
CA MET A 81 -1.97 -1.84 -22.66
C MET A 81 -2.70 -3.01 -22.01
N SER A 82 -3.67 -3.61 -22.71
CA SER A 82 -4.46 -4.75 -22.23
C SER A 82 -4.19 -6.03 -23.03
N PHE A 83 -3.99 -7.13 -22.32
CA PHE A 83 -3.71 -8.46 -22.86
C PHE A 83 -4.37 -9.55 -21.99
N PRO A 84 -4.64 -10.77 -22.51
CA PRO A 84 -5.16 -11.87 -21.71
C PRO A 84 -4.17 -12.31 -20.62
N ASN A 85 -4.65 -12.87 -19.52
CA ASN A 85 -3.81 -13.61 -18.58
C ASN A 85 -3.45 -15.00 -19.15
N ASP A 86 -2.56 -15.00 -20.14
CA ASP A 86 -2.02 -16.15 -20.86
C ASP A 86 -0.53 -15.89 -21.15
N THR A 87 0.36 -16.70 -20.58
CA THR A 87 1.82 -16.48 -20.65
C THR A 87 2.37 -16.55 -22.07
N GLU A 88 1.69 -17.27 -22.97
CA GLU A 88 2.06 -17.42 -24.37
C GLU A 88 1.52 -16.29 -25.26
N THR A 89 0.81 -15.30 -24.69
CA THR A 89 0.17 -14.25 -25.49
C THR A 89 1.18 -13.33 -26.17
N THR A 90 0.92 -13.02 -27.44
CA THR A 90 1.80 -12.22 -28.32
C THR A 90 1.18 -10.90 -28.77
N GLU A 91 -0.07 -10.62 -28.40
CA GLU A 91 -0.79 -9.40 -28.79
C GLU A 91 -1.34 -8.64 -27.57
N ALA A 92 -1.01 -7.36 -27.49
CA ALA A 92 -1.60 -6.41 -26.54
C ALA A 92 -2.32 -5.29 -27.29
N THR A 93 -3.51 -4.92 -26.82
CA THR A 93 -4.30 -3.80 -27.37
C THR A 93 -4.05 -2.54 -26.55
N VAL A 94 -3.95 -1.38 -27.19
CA VAL A 94 -4.01 -0.08 -26.48
C VAL A 94 -5.42 0.07 -25.91
N PHE A 95 -5.54 -0.06 -24.59
CA PHE A 95 -6.79 0.07 -23.85
C PHE A 95 -7.16 1.54 -23.69
N LEU A 96 -6.21 2.37 -23.27
CA LEU A 96 -6.37 3.82 -23.15
C LEU A 96 -5.13 4.50 -23.70
N ASP A 97 -5.32 5.57 -24.47
CA ASP A 97 -4.27 6.51 -24.88
C ASP A 97 -4.64 7.90 -24.36
N ILE A 98 -3.80 8.42 -23.48
CA ILE A 98 -3.87 9.79 -22.96
C ILE A 98 -2.52 10.51 -23.12
N GLN A 99 -1.65 10.07 -24.03
CA GLN A 99 -0.29 10.61 -24.19
C GLN A 99 -0.27 12.14 -24.40
N ALA A 100 -1.32 12.71 -25.00
CA ALA A 100 -1.47 14.16 -25.21
C ALA A 100 -1.86 14.97 -23.95
N ARG A 101 -2.19 14.32 -22.82
CA ARG A 101 -2.54 14.94 -21.52
C ARG A 101 -1.43 14.82 -20.48
N VAL A 102 -0.61 13.78 -20.63
CA VAL A 102 0.41 13.35 -19.67
C VAL A 102 1.69 14.15 -19.87
N HIS A 103 2.33 14.52 -18.75
CA HIS A 103 3.68 15.06 -18.72
C HIS A 103 4.59 14.04 -18.03
N ASP A 104 5.66 13.60 -18.71
CA ASP A 104 6.50 12.48 -18.29
C ASP A 104 8.01 12.82 -18.31
N SER A 105 8.34 14.11 -18.12
CA SER A 105 9.72 14.64 -18.21
C SER A 105 10.51 14.55 -16.90
N GLY A 106 9.82 14.51 -15.76
CA GLY A 106 10.34 13.98 -14.50
C GLY A 106 10.50 12.47 -14.54
N ASN A 107 11.43 11.96 -13.75
CA ASN A 107 11.67 10.52 -13.61
C ASN A 107 10.50 9.79 -12.92
N GLU A 108 9.77 10.50 -12.06
CA GLU A 108 8.57 10.00 -11.36
C GLU A 108 7.27 10.61 -11.91
N GLU A 109 7.34 11.38 -13.01
CA GLU A 109 6.16 11.94 -13.67
C GLU A 109 5.68 11.03 -14.79
N GLY A 110 4.38 11.05 -15.07
CA GLY A 110 3.78 10.29 -16.17
C GLY A 110 2.42 9.74 -15.79
N LEU A 111 2.00 8.63 -16.41
CA LEU A 111 0.90 7.79 -15.92
C LEU A 111 1.43 6.79 -14.89
N LEU A 112 0.95 6.86 -13.65
CA LEU A 112 1.58 6.19 -12.48
C LEU A 112 0.68 5.14 -11.80
N GLY A 113 -0.64 5.36 -11.83
CA GLY A 113 -1.61 4.52 -11.13
C GLY A 113 -2.83 4.17 -11.97
N LEU A 114 -3.37 2.98 -11.72
CA LEU A 114 -4.61 2.45 -12.29
C LEU A 114 -5.38 1.70 -11.19
N ALA A 115 -6.68 1.96 -11.07
CA ALA A 115 -7.58 1.19 -10.22
C ALA A 115 -8.97 1.04 -10.88
N PHE A 116 -9.51 -0.18 -10.91
CA PHE A 116 -10.87 -0.45 -11.39
C PHE A 116 -11.89 -0.20 -10.29
N ASP A 117 -13.07 0.34 -10.61
CA ASP A 117 -14.20 0.44 -9.67
C ASP A 117 -14.54 -0.98 -9.15
N PRO A 118 -14.85 -1.20 -7.86
CA PRO A 118 -15.30 -2.50 -7.36
C PRO A 118 -16.54 -3.06 -8.09
N ARG A 119 -17.23 -2.23 -8.87
CA ARG A 119 -18.40 -2.54 -9.71
C ARG A 119 -18.09 -2.53 -11.21
N TYR A 120 -16.81 -2.56 -11.63
CA TYR A 120 -16.36 -2.42 -13.03
C TYR A 120 -17.12 -3.33 -14.01
N SER A 121 -17.34 -4.59 -13.64
CA SER A 121 -18.16 -5.57 -14.39
C SER A 121 -19.59 -5.14 -14.71
N SER A 122 -20.11 -4.09 -14.05
CA SER A 122 -21.46 -3.55 -14.21
C SER A 122 -21.52 -2.07 -14.61
N ASN A 123 -20.41 -1.32 -14.49
CA ASN A 123 -20.39 0.13 -14.75
C ASN A 123 -19.24 0.62 -15.65
N GLY A 124 -18.29 -0.25 -16.00
CA GLY A 124 -17.17 0.06 -16.88
C GLY A 124 -16.17 1.09 -16.35
N HIS A 125 -16.28 1.56 -15.11
CA HIS A 125 -15.46 2.64 -14.57
C HIS A 125 -14.10 2.19 -14.07
N PHE A 126 -13.07 2.96 -14.40
CA PHE A 126 -11.73 2.85 -13.83
C PHE A 126 -11.12 4.24 -13.66
N TYR A 127 -10.10 4.30 -12.82
CA TYR A 127 -9.47 5.53 -12.34
C TYR A 127 -7.98 5.46 -12.63
N VAL A 128 -7.40 6.59 -13.04
CA VAL A 128 -5.97 6.75 -13.32
C VAL A 128 -5.40 7.94 -12.56
N HIS A 129 -4.15 7.84 -12.13
CA HIS A 129 -3.37 8.96 -11.61
C HIS A 129 -2.23 9.28 -12.58
N TYR A 130 -2.16 10.53 -13.04
CA TYR A 130 -1.11 10.98 -13.95
C TYR A 130 -0.65 12.41 -13.69
N SER A 131 0.61 12.70 -14.01
CA SER A 131 1.18 14.05 -13.97
C SER A 131 0.80 14.84 -15.23
N SER A 132 0.45 16.11 -15.05
CA SER A 132 0.21 17.07 -16.14
C SER A 132 0.93 18.39 -15.84
N ASP A 133 1.20 19.19 -16.87
CA ASP A 133 1.93 20.46 -16.75
C ASP A 133 1.08 21.66 -17.21
N SER A 134 1.58 22.87 -17.01
CA SER A 134 0.91 24.14 -17.32
C SER A 134 -0.50 24.31 -16.70
N PRO A 135 -0.63 24.24 -15.35
CA PRO A 135 0.42 24.16 -14.34
C PRO A 135 0.77 22.71 -13.95
N ARG A 136 1.95 22.52 -13.35
CA ARG A 136 2.44 21.23 -12.85
C ARG A 136 1.56 20.70 -11.72
N ARG A 137 1.01 19.50 -11.91
CA ARG A 137 0.05 18.88 -10.99
C ARG A 137 -0.11 17.38 -11.21
N SER A 138 -0.47 16.66 -10.15
CA SER A 138 -1.09 15.36 -10.23
C SER A 138 -2.56 15.53 -10.65
N VAL A 139 -3.07 14.62 -11.46
CA VAL A 139 -4.49 14.53 -11.84
C VAL A 139 -4.97 13.12 -11.58
N VAL A 140 -6.05 12.98 -10.81
CA VAL A 140 -6.84 11.75 -10.71
C VAL A 140 -8.05 11.90 -11.62
N SER A 141 -8.18 11.04 -12.63
CA SER A 141 -9.30 11.04 -13.59
C SER A 141 -9.99 9.68 -13.60
N ARG A 142 -11.33 9.68 -13.72
CA ARG A 142 -12.14 8.51 -14.04
C ARG A 142 -12.40 8.45 -15.54
N PHE A 143 -12.29 7.26 -16.11
CA PHE A 143 -12.67 6.92 -17.49
C PHE A 143 -13.67 5.76 -17.46
N LYS A 144 -14.28 5.45 -18.62
CA LYS A 144 -15.10 4.24 -18.80
C LYS A 144 -14.79 3.51 -20.12
N VAL A 145 -15.16 2.24 -20.15
CA VAL A 145 -15.47 1.49 -21.38
C VAL A 145 -16.93 1.74 -21.83
N GLU A 146 -17.35 1.20 -22.97
CA GLU A 146 -18.80 1.16 -23.31
C GLU A 146 -19.46 -0.09 -22.71
N GLU A 147 -18.84 -1.26 -22.87
CA GLU A 147 -19.26 -2.51 -22.22
C GLU A 147 -18.11 -3.10 -21.37
N ALA A 148 -18.44 -3.67 -20.21
CA ALA A 148 -17.43 -4.22 -19.30
C ALA A 148 -16.69 -5.40 -19.94
N GLY A 149 -15.36 -5.38 -19.89
CA GLY A 149 -14.50 -6.34 -20.60
C GLY A 149 -14.07 -5.90 -22.01
N ASP A 150 -14.55 -4.76 -22.51
CA ASP A 150 -14.03 -4.15 -23.74
C ASP A 150 -12.49 -4.02 -23.69
N PRO A 151 -11.77 -4.36 -24.77
CA PRO A 151 -10.32 -4.19 -24.83
C PRO A 151 -9.89 -2.72 -25.05
N ARG A 152 -10.83 -1.75 -25.03
CA ARG A 152 -10.61 -0.31 -25.27
C ARG A 152 -11.58 0.56 -24.47
N ALA A 153 -11.06 1.59 -23.83
CA ALA A 153 -11.82 2.63 -23.14
C ALA A 153 -12.06 3.86 -24.02
N ASP A 154 -13.09 4.65 -23.70
CA ASP A 154 -13.31 5.94 -24.34
C ASP A 154 -12.40 7.01 -23.71
N ALA A 155 -11.36 7.42 -24.42
CA ALA A 155 -10.47 8.52 -24.02
C ALA A 155 -11.16 9.91 -24.01
N GLY A 156 -12.40 10.01 -24.51
CA GLY A 156 -13.28 11.18 -24.38
C GLY A 156 -14.16 11.18 -23.12
N SER A 157 -14.27 10.06 -22.41
CA SER A 157 -15.19 9.88 -21.26
C SER A 157 -14.70 10.49 -19.93
N GLU A 158 -13.61 11.24 -19.97
CA GLU A 158 -12.88 11.71 -18.81
C GLU A 158 -13.73 12.55 -17.87
N LEU A 159 -13.83 12.10 -16.61
CA LEU A 159 -14.19 12.93 -15.47
C LEU A 159 -12.96 13.12 -14.60
N VAL A 160 -12.40 14.33 -14.60
CA VAL A 160 -11.39 14.72 -13.61
C VAL A 160 -12.02 14.65 -12.21
N ILE A 161 -11.42 13.86 -11.34
CA ILE A 161 -11.85 13.68 -9.95
C ILE A 161 -11.15 14.71 -9.05
N MET A 162 -9.84 14.86 -9.20
CA MET A 162 -9.02 15.76 -8.37
C MET A 162 -7.78 16.24 -9.14
N GLU A 163 -7.42 17.52 -9.01
CA GLU A 163 -6.13 18.06 -9.46
C GLU A 163 -5.36 18.57 -8.22
N ILE A 164 -4.13 18.09 -8.02
CA ILE A 164 -3.27 18.45 -6.89
C ILE A 164 -2.02 19.17 -7.43
N PRO A 165 -1.82 20.47 -7.15
CA PRO A 165 -0.62 21.19 -7.57
C PRO A 165 0.66 20.49 -7.09
N GLN A 166 1.63 20.33 -7.98
CA GLN A 166 2.90 19.66 -7.69
C GLN A 166 4.04 20.70 -7.79
N PRO A 167 4.77 20.98 -6.68
CA PRO A 167 5.78 22.03 -6.68
C PRO A 167 7.04 21.65 -7.48
N TYR A 168 7.37 20.36 -7.58
CA TYR A 168 8.49 19.84 -8.38
C TYR A 168 8.09 18.59 -9.18
N LYS A 169 9.09 17.87 -9.72
CA LYS A 169 8.96 16.82 -10.75
C LYS A 169 9.25 15.40 -10.23
N ASN A 170 9.18 15.25 -8.92
CA ASN A 170 9.57 14.07 -8.14
C ASN A 170 8.72 14.03 -6.87
N HIS A 171 8.72 12.89 -6.20
CA HIS A 171 7.87 12.55 -5.07
C HIS A 171 6.37 12.70 -5.39
N ASN A 172 5.98 12.21 -6.57
CA ASN A 172 4.61 12.31 -7.07
C ASN A 172 3.70 11.17 -6.57
N GLY A 173 4.24 10.15 -5.88
CA GLY A 173 3.52 8.98 -5.40
C GLY A 173 2.74 8.31 -6.54
N GLY A 174 1.41 8.27 -6.40
CA GLY A 174 0.52 8.09 -7.53
C GLY A 174 0.00 6.67 -7.77
N GLN A 175 0.12 5.75 -6.82
CA GLN A 175 -0.74 4.56 -6.85
C GLN A 175 -2.19 4.97 -6.53
N LEU A 176 -3.13 4.20 -7.08
CA LEU A 176 -4.53 4.17 -6.70
C LEU A 176 -4.88 2.77 -6.18
N ALA A 177 -5.75 2.67 -5.19
CA ALA A 177 -6.38 1.40 -4.80
C ALA A 177 -7.78 1.65 -4.22
N PHE A 178 -8.69 0.69 -4.37
CA PHE A 178 -9.93 0.67 -3.60
C PHE A 178 -9.72 -0.08 -2.27
N GLY A 179 -10.16 0.53 -1.18
CA GLY A 179 -10.13 -0.10 0.14
C GLY A 179 -11.22 -1.16 0.31
N PRO A 180 -11.15 -1.98 1.38
CA PRO A 180 -12.19 -2.95 1.73
C PRO A 180 -13.54 -2.30 2.11
N ASP A 181 -13.55 -0.99 2.32
CA ASP A 181 -14.74 -0.15 2.54
C ASP A 181 -15.36 0.40 1.24
N GLY A 182 -14.73 0.16 0.08
CA GLY A 182 -15.17 0.65 -1.23
C GLY A 182 -14.77 2.10 -1.55
N MET A 183 -13.96 2.75 -0.70
CA MET A 183 -13.44 4.10 -0.97
C MET A 183 -12.20 4.05 -1.87
N LEU A 184 -11.97 5.11 -2.64
CA LEU A 184 -10.75 5.27 -3.44
C LEU A 184 -9.67 5.89 -2.56
N TYR A 185 -8.54 5.20 -2.43
CA TYR A 185 -7.33 5.66 -1.77
C TYR A 185 -6.28 6.08 -2.82
N ILE A 186 -5.50 7.11 -2.50
CA ILE A 186 -4.55 7.78 -3.39
C ILE A 186 -3.25 8.05 -2.60
N SER A 187 -2.07 7.71 -3.14
CA SER A 187 -0.79 8.11 -2.55
C SER A 187 -0.22 9.37 -3.18
N LEU A 188 0.28 10.29 -2.36
CA LEU A 188 0.97 11.50 -2.79
C LEU A 188 2.21 11.70 -1.90
N GLY A 189 3.39 11.80 -2.51
CA GLY A 189 4.60 12.24 -1.80
C GLY A 189 4.56 13.72 -1.45
N ASP A 190 5.61 14.20 -0.79
CA ASP A 190 5.79 15.61 -0.40
C ASP A 190 5.87 16.58 -1.60
N GLY A 191 5.91 16.07 -2.84
CA GLY A 191 6.00 16.83 -4.08
C GLY A 191 7.40 17.33 -4.43
N GLY A 192 8.42 16.94 -3.66
CA GLY A 192 9.83 17.31 -3.80
C GLY A 192 10.18 18.65 -3.16
N LEU A 193 11.44 19.10 -3.22
CA LEU A 193 12.67 18.40 -3.59
C LEU A 193 13.15 17.53 -2.42
N GLY A 194 14.42 17.10 -2.45
CA GLY A 194 15.01 16.38 -1.32
C GLY A 194 14.99 17.21 -0.02
N GLY A 195 14.54 16.58 1.07
CA GLY A 195 14.43 17.18 2.41
C GLY A 195 13.15 17.97 2.68
N ASP A 196 12.13 17.87 1.82
CA ASP A 196 10.85 18.60 1.91
C ASP A 196 11.02 20.12 2.15
N PRO A 197 11.39 20.90 1.12
CA PRO A 197 11.56 22.34 1.21
C PRO A 197 10.24 23.12 1.38
N GLN A 198 9.08 22.46 1.37
CA GLN A 198 7.77 23.10 1.57
C GLN A 198 7.20 22.83 2.98
N GLY A 199 7.63 21.75 3.65
CA GLY A 199 7.05 21.25 4.91
C GLY A 199 5.78 20.42 4.70
N ASN A 200 5.54 19.95 3.48
CA ASN A 200 4.34 19.22 3.07
C ASN A 200 4.13 17.91 3.85
N GLY A 201 5.18 17.22 4.30
CA GLY A 201 5.07 15.97 5.04
C GLY A 201 4.28 16.12 6.35
N GLN A 202 4.51 17.21 7.10
CA GLN A 202 3.81 17.49 8.35
C GLN A 202 2.64 18.50 8.20
N ASP A 203 2.52 19.22 7.07
CA ASP A 203 1.43 20.17 6.86
C ASP A 203 0.14 19.51 6.36
N ARG A 204 -0.74 19.15 7.30
CA ARG A 204 -2.11 18.68 7.00
C ARG A 204 -2.97 19.70 6.22
N GLY A 205 -2.53 20.93 6.00
CA GLY A 205 -3.17 21.90 5.11
C GLY A 205 -2.99 21.62 3.62
N THR A 206 -2.00 20.80 3.24
CA THR A 206 -1.81 20.29 1.87
C THR A 206 -2.41 18.89 1.68
N LEU A 207 -2.39 18.38 0.44
CA LEU A 207 -2.71 16.97 0.12
C LEU A 207 -1.45 16.13 -0.13
N LEU A 208 -0.28 16.77 -0.13
CA LEU A 208 1.02 16.13 -0.35
C LEU A 208 1.48 15.43 0.94
N GLY A 209 2.48 14.56 0.83
CA GLY A 209 3.03 13.78 1.95
C GLY A 209 2.00 12.88 2.66
N SER A 210 1.01 12.38 1.91
CA SER A 210 -0.23 11.81 2.45
C SER A 210 -0.75 10.60 1.66
N ILE A 211 -1.45 9.71 2.37
CA ILE A 211 -2.47 8.82 1.78
C ILE A 211 -3.83 9.50 1.94
N LEU A 212 -4.56 9.67 0.85
CA LEU A 212 -5.93 10.21 0.84
C LEU A 212 -6.98 9.09 0.80
N ARG A 213 -8.23 9.42 1.14
CA ARG A 213 -9.41 8.53 1.04
C ARG A 213 -10.66 9.33 0.65
N ILE A 214 -11.30 8.96 -0.46
CA ILE A 214 -12.47 9.67 -1.01
C ILE A 214 -13.58 8.73 -1.52
N ASP A 215 -14.84 9.17 -1.44
CA ASP A 215 -16.02 8.52 -2.03
C ASP A 215 -16.20 8.97 -3.48
N VAL A 216 -15.97 8.07 -4.43
CA VAL A 216 -16.23 8.26 -5.87
C VAL A 216 -17.48 7.51 -6.37
N SER A 217 -18.26 6.91 -5.47
CA SER A 217 -19.36 5.99 -5.81
C SER A 217 -20.49 6.62 -6.64
N GLN A 218 -20.62 7.95 -6.58
CA GLN A 218 -21.58 8.80 -7.30
C GLN A 218 -20.89 9.93 -8.12
N ALA A 219 -19.59 9.80 -8.39
CA ALA A 219 -18.77 10.84 -9.03
C ALA A 219 -19.39 11.41 -10.32
N SER A 220 -19.48 12.74 -10.40
CA SER A 220 -20.14 13.51 -11.46
C SER A 220 -19.39 14.82 -11.79
N PRO A 221 -19.66 15.49 -12.92
CA PRO A 221 -19.05 16.79 -13.24
C PRO A 221 -19.46 17.95 -12.32
N GLN A 222 -20.38 17.73 -11.37
CA GLN A 222 -20.83 18.72 -10.38
C GLN A 222 -20.32 18.39 -8.97
N GLU A 223 -20.20 17.10 -8.65
CA GLU A 223 -19.64 16.56 -7.42
C GLU A 223 -18.71 15.39 -7.82
N PRO A 224 -17.41 15.67 -8.06
CA PRO A 224 -16.48 14.67 -8.62
C PRO A 224 -16.10 13.59 -7.61
N TYR A 225 -16.15 13.90 -6.31
CA TYR A 225 -16.06 12.98 -5.19
C TYR A 225 -16.73 13.61 -3.97
N ARG A 226 -16.89 12.84 -2.91
CA ARG A 226 -17.19 13.33 -1.56
C ARG A 226 -16.10 12.88 -0.59
N VAL A 227 -15.96 13.62 0.51
CA VAL A 227 -15.15 13.17 1.65
C VAL A 227 -16.04 12.32 2.57
N PRO A 228 -15.62 11.11 2.97
CA PRO A 228 -16.34 10.35 3.99
C PRO A 228 -16.37 11.08 5.33
N GLU A 229 -17.54 11.16 5.97
CA GLU A 229 -17.72 11.80 7.29
C GLU A 229 -16.83 11.18 8.39
N ASP A 230 -16.35 9.94 8.19
CA ASP A 230 -15.47 9.25 9.11
C ASP A 230 -13.98 9.46 8.82
N ASN A 231 -13.56 10.25 7.82
CA ASN A 231 -12.13 10.56 7.65
C ASN A 231 -11.55 11.25 8.91
N PRO A 232 -10.29 10.94 9.30
CA PRO A 232 -9.72 11.41 10.58
C PRO A 232 -9.60 12.93 10.70
N PHE A 233 -9.60 13.65 9.57
CA PHE A 233 -9.49 15.11 9.53
C PHE A 233 -10.77 15.82 9.01
N ALA A 234 -11.88 15.10 8.86
CA ALA A 234 -13.17 15.71 8.49
C ALA A 234 -13.64 16.72 9.56
N GLY A 235 -13.98 17.94 9.14
CA GLY A 235 -14.35 19.05 10.02
C GLY A 235 -13.18 19.65 10.83
N VAL A 236 -11.93 19.20 10.63
CA VAL A 236 -10.77 19.70 11.39
C VAL A 236 -10.25 20.99 10.78
N SER A 237 -10.51 22.11 11.45
CA SER A 237 -10.15 23.46 11.01
C SER A 237 -8.67 23.61 10.64
N GLY A 238 -8.38 23.80 9.36
CA GLY A 238 -7.03 23.98 8.82
C GLY A 238 -6.37 22.70 8.28
N ALA A 239 -7.01 21.54 8.42
CA ALA A 239 -6.59 20.31 7.77
C ALA A 239 -7.39 20.04 6.48
N ARG A 240 -6.84 19.17 5.62
CA ARG A 240 -7.53 18.61 4.47
C ARG A 240 -8.31 17.38 4.87
N GLU A 241 -9.63 17.45 4.69
CA GLU A 241 -10.56 16.41 5.11
C GLU A 241 -10.36 15.10 4.31
N GLU A 242 -9.75 15.20 3.12
CA GLU A 242 -9.42 14.06 2.26
C GLU A 242 -8.29 13.15 2.81
N ILE A 243 -7.49 13.63 3.77
CA ILE A 243 -6.35 12.88 4.33
C ILE A 243 -6.85 11.69 5.15
N TRP A 244 -6.30 10.51 4.88
CA TRP A 244 -6.39 9.32 5.73
C TRP A 244 -5.19 9.16 6.66
N ALA A 245 -4.00 9.49 6.17
CA ALA A 245 -2.73 9.43 6.89
C ALA A 245 -1.73 10.41 6.25
N TYR A 246 -0.79 10.95 7.02
CA TYR A 246 0.17 11.98 6.59
C TYR A 246 1.57 11.70 7.16
N GLY A 247 2.57 12.54 6.86
CA GLY A 247 3.94 12.32 7.32
C GLY A 247 4.74 11.37 6.42
N PHE A 248 4.35 11.22 5.16
CA PHE A 248 5.08 10.43 4.16
C PHE A 248 5.97 11.30 3.27
N ARG A 249 7.00 10.69 2.69
CA ARG A 249 7.94 11.32 1.75
C ARG A 249 7.56 11.11 0.29
N ASN A 250 7.44 9.85 -0.15
CA ASN A 250 7.08 9.41 -1.49
C ASN A 250 6.50 7.98 -1.46
N PRO A 251 5.29 7.78 -0.91
CA PRO A 251 4.70 6.46 -0.71
C PRO A 251 4.37 5.81 -2.06
N TRP A 252 5.19 4.81 -2.43
CA TRP A 252 5.31 4.34 -3.82
C TRP A 252 4.32 3.25 -4.18
N ARG A 253 4.19 2.22 -3.33
CA ARG A 253 3.10 1.24 -3.41
C ARG A 253 2.40 1.06 -2.08
N PHE A 254 1.08 0.90 -2.18
CA PHE A 254 0.22 0.61 -1.04
C PHE A 254 -0.86 -0.43 -1.39
N PRO A 255 -0.67 -1.70 -1.03
CA PRO A 255 -1.73 -2.70 -1.14
C PRO A 255 -2.61 -2.68 0.12
N PHE A 256 -3.91 -2.90 -0.09
CA PHE A 256 -4.74 -3.52 0.95
C PHE A 256 -4.58 -5.04 0.87
N ASP A 257 -4.25 -5.69 1.99
CA ASP A 257 -4.41 -7.14 2.08
C ASP A 257 -5.89 -7.51 2.12
N ARG A 258 -6.33 -8.29 1.12
CA ARG A 258 -7.74 -8.68 0.94
C ARG A 258 -8.31 -9.53 2.09
N GLN A 259 -7.49 -10.02 3.03
CA GLN A 259 -7.92 -10.86 4.16
C GLN A 259 -7.89 -10.15 5.53
N SER A 260 -6.81 -9.45 5.87
CA SER A 260 -6.70 -8.71 7.14
C SER A 260 -7.27 -7.29 7.07
N GLY A 261 -7.40 -6.72 5.85
CA GLY A 261 -7.72 -5.31 5.66
C GLY A 261 -6.54 -4.36 5.94
N HIS A 262 -5.36 -4.88 6.27
CA HIS A 262 -4.16 -4.08 6.50
C HIS A 262 -3.77 -3.29 5.25
N LEU A 263 -3.56 -1.99 5.43
CA LEU A 263 -2.95 -1.11 4.44
C LEU A 263 -1.44 -1.10 4.67
N TRP A 264 -0.68 -1.70 3.77
CA TRP A 264 0.77 -1.61 3.77
C TRP A 264 1.21 -0.42 2.93
N VAL A 265 2.36 0.19 3.22
CA VAL A 265 3.04 1.16 2.37
C VAL A 265 4.52 0.79 2.28
N GLY A 266 5.15 1.05 1.13
CA GLY A 266 6.59 1.27 1.07
C GLY A 266 6.84 2.75 0.76
N ASP A 267 7.56 3.44 1.63
CA ASP A 267 7.89 4.86 1.48
C ASP A 267 9.38 5.06 1.17
N VAL A 268 9.65 5.80 0.10
CA VAL A 268 11.02 5.96 -0.43
C VAL A 268 11.78 6.99 0.40
N GLY A 269 12.91 6.57 0.94
CA GLY A 269 13.80 7.33 1.80
C GLY A 269 14.49 8.51 1.12
N GLN A 270 15.16 9.36 1.91
CA GLN A 270 15.86 10.52 1.38
C GLN A 270 17.28 10.20 0.91
N ASN A 271 18.07 9.50 1.73
CA ASN A 271 19.38 8.92 1.39
C ASN A 271 19.79 7.81 2.37
N SER A 272 19.20 7.76 3.56
CA SER A 272 19.73 7.05 4.73
C SER A 272 19.01 5.73 4.96
N PHE A 273 17.68 5.76 4.99
CA PHE A 273 16.81 4.63 5.33
C PHE A 273 15.60 4.59 4.41
N GLU A 274 15.25 3.40 3.96
CA GLU A 274 14.02 3.07 3.24
C GLU A 274 13.07 2.30 4.17
N GLU A 275 11.76 2.49 4.05
CA GLU A 275 10.81 2.00 5.06
C GLU A 275 9.53 1.33 4.54
N ILE A 276 9.00 0.40 5.34
CA ILE A 276 7.71 -0.27 5.16
C ILE A 276 6.83 0.07 6.36
N ASP A 277 5.63 0.60 6.09
CA ASP A 277 4.65 0.99 7.10
C ASP A 277 3.41 0.10 7.09
N LEU A 278 2.71 0.12 8.23
CA LEU A 278 1.37 -0.43 8.38
C LEU A 278 0.39 0.69 8.75
N VAL A 279 -0.31 1.22 7.75
CA VAL A 279 -0.93 2.54 7.86
C VAL A 279 -2.25 2.54 8.61
N ALA A 280 -2.20 3.06 9.83
CA ALA A 280 -3.33 3.36 10.68
C ALA A 280 -4.04 4.68 10.30
N LYS A 281 -5.33 4.74 10.63
CA LYS A 281 -6.22 5.89 10.42
C LYS A 281 -5.77 7.11 11.22
N GLY A 282 -5.41 8.19 10.53
CA GLY A 282 -4.96 9.45 11.12
C GLY A 282 -3.48 9.43 11.57
N GLY A 283 -2.76 8.35 11.31
CA GLY A 283 -1.35 8.19 11.66
C GLY A 283 -0.44 9.19 10.94
N ASN A 284 0.71 9.42 11.55
CA ASN A 284 1.76 10.34 11.12
C ASN A 284 3.07 9.57 10.98
N TYR A 285 3.61 9.43 9.78
CA TYR A 285 4.80 8.60 9.51
C TYR A 285 6.10 9.43 9.59
N GLY A 286 6.01 10.63 10.17
CA GLY A 286 7.15 11.37 10.72
C GLY A 286 7.98 12.18 9.73
N TRP A 287 7.88 11.97 8.41
CA TRP A 287 8.63 12.79 7.45
C TRP A 287 8.19 14.27 7.49
N ASN A 288 9.08 15.27 7.52
CA ASN A 288 10.55 15.24 7.50
C ASN A 288 11.23 15.43 8.87
N ILE A 289 10.51 15.22 9.98
CA ILE A 289 11.10 15.16 11.33
C ILE A 289 12.00 13.93 11.44
N LEU A 290 11.52 12.80 10.89
CA LEU A 290 12.18 11.49 10.83
C LEU A 290 12.50 11.07 9.39
N GLU A 291 13.36 10.05 9.25
CA GLU A 291 13.65 9.24 8.06
C GLU A 291 13.95 7.83 8.61
N GLY A 292 13.05 6.86 8.46
CA GLY A 292 13.04 5.69 9.37
C GLY A 292 12.77 6.11 10.82
N ASN A 293 13.28 5.35 11.80
CA ASN A 293 13.26 5.73 13.22
C ASN A 293 14.31 6.81 13.59
N HIS A 294 14.88 7.53 12.61
CA HIS A 294 16.04 8.38 12.78
C HIS A 294 15.77 9.87 12.51
N CYS A 295 16.29 10.75 13.38
CA CYS A 295 16.10 12.20 13.29
C CYS A 295 16.61 12.79 11.95
N PHE A 296 15.68 13.23 11.09
CA PHE A 296 16.01 13.89 9.83
C PHE A 296 16.14 15.41 10.00
N GLN A 297 15.14 16.11 10.53
CA GLN A 297 15.18 17.56 10.71
C GLN A 297 14.44 17.98 11.99
N PRO A 298 15.16 18.33 13.08
CA PRO A 298 16.62 18.45 13.22
C PRO A 298 17.36 17.10 13.12
N LYS A 299 18.68 17.15 12.86
CA LYS A 299 19.53 15.95 12.69
C LYS A 299 19.89 15.23 14.00
N THR A 300 19.62 15.83 15.15
CA THR A 300 19.67 15.22 16.48
C THR A 300 18.55 15.84 17.32
N ASP A 301 18.16 15.16 18.41
CA ASP A 301 17.23 15.70 19.41
C ASP A 301 15.86 16.12 18.82
N CYS A 302 15.42 15.40 17.79
CA CYS A 302 14.07 15.48 17.26
C CYS A 302 13.06 14.87 18.24
N ASP A 303 11.78 15.18 18.05
CA ASP A 303 10.68 14.64 18.86
C ASP A 303 9.87 13.62 18.02
N PRO A 304 9.99 12.31 18.30
CA PRO A 304 9.20 11.25 17.65
C PRO A 304 7.87 10.98 18.39
N SER A 305 7.39 11.89 19.25
CA SER A 305 6.05 11.76 19.81
C SER A 305 4.99 12.13 18.77
N GLU A 306 3.84 11.46 18.84
CA GLU A 306 2.76 11.57 17.85
C GLU A 306 3.17 11.12 16.41
N THR A 307 4.18 10.25 16.27
CA THR A 307 4.49 9.51 15.03
C THR A 307 4.31 8.00 15.21
N GLU A 308 3.89 7.31 14.15
CA GLU A 308 3.86 5.85 14.06
C GLU A 308 5.21 5.35 13.49
N PRO A 309 5.87 4.34 14.08
CA PRO A 309 7.14 3.82 13.58
C PRO A 309 6.97 2.84 12.41
N PRO A 310 7.92 2.78 11.46
CA PRO A 310 7.89 1.79 10.39
C PRO A 310 8.05 0.36 10.93
N VAL A 311 7.38 -0.60 10.29
CA VAL A 311 7.43 -2.02 10.69
C VAL A 311 8.66 -2.75 10.13
N VAL A 312 9.31 -2.18 9.11
CA VAL A 312 10.71 -2.47 8.71
C VAL A 312 11.36 -1.18 8.21
N GLU A 313 12.58 -0.89 8.64
CA GLU A 313 13.48 0.08 8.00
C GLU A 313 14.77 -0.63 7.53
N TYR A 314 15.43 -0.13 6.47
CA TYR A 314 16.75 -0.62 6.07
C TYR A 314 17.65 0.46 5.47
N GLY A 315 18.95 0.33 5.69
CA GLY A 315 19.95 1.30 5.27
C GLY A 315 20.35 1.25 3.79
N SER A 316 21.01 2.31 3.33
CA SER A 316 21.53 2.44 1.96
C SER A 316 22.70 1.50 1.59
N ASP A 317 23.10 0.59 2.50
CA ASP A 317 23.96 -0.55 2.22
C ASP A 317 23.19 -1.78 1.66
N ARG A 318 21.86 -1.79 1.79
CA ARG A 318 20.95 -2.87 1.33
C ARG A 318 20.04 -2.48 0.15
N GLY A 319 19.82 -1.19 -0.08
CA GLY A 319 19.01 -0.69 -1.19
C GLY A 319 19.10 0.83 -1.36
N CYS A 320 18.15 1.44 -2.08
CA CYS A 320 18.13 2.90 -2.31
C CYS A 320 16.75 3.50 -2.60
N SER A 321 15.73 2.66 -2.77
CA SER A 321 14.37 3.07 -3.10
C SER A 321 13.49 1.85 -2.96
N VAL A 322 12.76 1.77 -1.85
CA VAL A 322 11.78 0.72 -1.61
C VAL A 322 10.61 0.86 -2.57
N ILE A 323 10.18 -0.25 -3.14
CA ILE A 323 9.01 -0.30 -4.04
C ILE A 323 7.74 -0.64 -3.26
N GLY A 324 7.84 -1.17 -2.04
CA GLY A 324 6.73 -1.90 -1.40
C GLY A 324 6.40 -3.16 -2.22
N GLY A 325 5.17 -3.66 -2.13
CA GLY A 325 4.71 -4.81 -2.91
C GLY A 325 3.29 -5.25 -2.58
N TYR A 326 3.08 -6.54 -2.26
CA TYR A 326 1.77 -7.16 -1.99
C TYR A 326 1.87 -8.31 -0.98
N VAL A 327 0.82 -8.54 -0.20
CA VAL A 327 0.67 -9.79 0.58
C VAL A 327 0.39 -10.95 -0.37
N TYR A 328 1.20 -12.02 -0.31
CA TYR A 328 1.00 -13.19 -1.15
C TYR A 328 -0.24 -13.98 -0.70
N ARG A 329 -1.17 -14.20 -1.63
CA ARG A 329 -2.43 -14.91 -1.43
C ARG A 329 -2.67 -16.02 -2.45
N GLY A 330 -1.67 -16.31 -3.28
CA GLY A 330 -1.70 -17.34 -4.31
C GLY A 330 -1.62 -18.77 -3.77
N ARG A 331 -1.46 -19.72 -4.68
CA ARG A 331 -1.48 -21.17 -4.43
C ARG A 331 -0.23 -21.89 -4.92
N ALA A 332 0.55 -21.30 -5.82
CA ALA A 332 1.80 -21.87 -6.31
C ALA A 332 2.89 -21.97 -5.22
N ILE A 333 2.84 -21.07 -4.21
CA ILE A 333 3.84 -20.98 -3.13
C ILE A 333 3.15 -20.99 -1.74
N PRO A 334 2.58 -22.13 -1.28
CA PRO A 334 1.78 -22.17 -0.05
C PRO A 334 2.48 -21.70 1.22
N SER A 335 3.81 -21.75 1.26
CA SER A 335 4.64 -21.30 2.39
C SER A 335 4.72 -19.77 2.58
N LEU A 336 4.14 -18.99 1.66
CA LEU A 336 4.12 -17.52 1.71
C LEU A 336 2.72 -16.93 1.93
N ILE A 337 1.69 -17.78 2.13
CA ILE A 337 0.30 -17.30 2.26
C ILE A 337 0.18 -16.42 3.52
N GLY A 338 0.02 -15.11 3.31
CA GLY A 338 -0.04 -14.11 4.39
C GLY A 338 1.28 -13.38 4.68
N THR A 339 2.39 -13.77 4.06
CA THR A 339 3.63 -12.98 4.07
C THR A 339 3.43 -11.73 3.21
N TYR A 340 3.80 -10.55 3.71
CA TYR A 340 3.93 -9.33 2.90
C TYR A 340 5.22 -9.40 2.08
N LEU A 341 5.13 -9.27 0.76
CA LEU A 341 6.30 -9.21 -0.11
C LEU A 341 6.55 -7.78 -0.55
N TYR A 342 7.82 -7.40 -0.58
CA TYR A 342 8.30 -6.13 -1.11
C TYR A 342 9.66 -6.29 -1.78
N GLY A 343 10.12 -5.25 -2.49
CA GLY A 343 11.46 -5.21 -3.07
C GLY A 343 12.01 -3.79 -3.20
N ASP A 344 13.24 -3.69 -3.70
CA ASP A 344 14.01 -2.44 -3.86
C ASP A 344 14.46 -2.21 -5.31
N PHE A 345 14.44 -0.95 -5.75
CA PHE A 345 14.76 -0.53 -7.12
C PHE A 345 16.25 -0.59 -7.47
N CYS A 346 17.16 -0.48 -6.50
CA CYS A 346 18.60 -0.52 -6.70
C CYS A 346 19.17 -1.92 -6.54
N SER A 347 18.84 -2.64 -5.47
CA SER A 347 19.41 -3.97 -5.21
C SER A 347 18.68 -5.07 -5.97
N GLY A 348 17.41 -4.88 -6.32
CA GLY A 348 16.59 -5.92 -6.93
C GLY A 348 16.28 -7.09 -5.99
N GLU A 349 16.52 -6.95 -4.68
CA GLU A 349 16.05 -7.92 -3.69
C GLU A 349 14.52 -7.97 -3.69
N ILE A 350 13.97 -9.18 -3.53
CA ILE A 350 12.58 -9.42 -3.13
C ILE A 350 12.60 -10.16 -1.80
N ARG A 351 11.78 -9.68 -0.87
CA ARG A 351 11.81 -10.07 0.55
C ARG A 351 10.43 -10.38 1.08
N GLY A 352 10.39 -11.23 2.10
CA GLY A 352 9.20 -11.60 2.84
C GLY A 352 9.22 -10.99 4.24
N LEU A 353 8.10 -10.38 4.62
CA LEU A 353 7.82 -9.83 5.93
C LEU A 353 6.64 -10.57 6.55
N ASN A 354 6.87 -11.20 7.69
CA ASN A 354 5.83 -11.80 8.52
C ASN A 354 5.52 -10.88 9.72
N TYR A 355 4.24 -10.62 9.94
CA TYR A 355 3.75 -9.68 10.96
C TYR A 355 2.56 -10.28 11.71
N HIS A 356 2.53 -10.16 13.04
CA HIS A 356 1.54 -10.80 13.90
C HIS A 356 1.34 -10.01 15.20
N ASP A 357 0.09 -9.87 15.67
CA ASP A 357 -0.29 -9.22 16.95
C ASP A 357 0.32 -7.82 17.24
N GLY A 358 0.73 -7.08 16.20
CA GLY A 358 1.36 -5.76 16.31
C GLY A 358 2.85 -5.72 15.97
N GLU A 359 3.51 -6.89 15.87
CA GLU A 359 4.97 -7.01 15.77
C GLU A 359 5.44 -7.65 14.46
N THR A 360 6.58 -7.17 13.94
CA THR A 360 7.34 -7.83 12.89
C THR A 360 8.05 -9.06 13.45
N ILE A 361 7.59 -10.25 13.05
CA ILE A 361 8.12 -11.55 13.50
C ILE A 361 9.14 -12.16 12.51
N GLY A 362 9.44 -11.48 11.40
CA GLY A 362 10.59 -11.78 10.56
C GLY A 362 10.64 -11.03 9.23
N ASP A 363 11.80 -10.47 8.91
CA ASP A 363 12.21 -9.95 7.59
C ASP A 363 13.27 -10.90 6.99
N PHE A 364 13.00 -11.48 5.82
CA PHE A 364 13.88 -12.45 5.18
C PHE A 364 13.91 -12.33 3.65
N LEU A 365 15.07 -12.59 3.07
CA LEU A 365 15.29 -12.62 1.62
C LEU A 365 14.53 -13.80 0.98
N LEU A 366 13.85 -13.54 -0.14
CA LEU A 366 13.16 -14.56 -0.96
C LEU A 366 13.85 -14.77 -2.31
N ALA A 367 14.30 -13.68 -2.95
CA ALA A 367 15.08 -13.74 -4.18
C ALA A 367 16.09 -12.58 -4.25
N GLU A 368 17.34 -12.89 -4.55
CA GLU A 368 18.28 -11.94 -5.16
C GLU A 368 17.96 -11.87 -6.66
N THR A 369 17.81 -10.66 -7.20
CA THR A 369 17.63 -10.44 -8.64
C THR A 369 18.58 -9.34 -9.13
N TRP A 370 18.64 -9.13 -10.43
CA TRP A 370 19.42 -8.05 -11.05
C TRP A 370 18.52 -7.01 -11.74
N PHE A 371 17.23 -7.02 -11.40
CA PHE A 371 16.22 -6.18 -12.03
C PHE A 371 15.99 -4.91 -11.23
N ARG A 372 15.80 -3.80 -11.95
CA ARG A 372 15.40 -2.52 -11.37
C ARG A 372 13.87 -2.50 -11.31
N ILE A 373 13.35 -3.06 -10.21
CA ILE A 373 11.92 -3.29 -9.99
C ILE A 373 11.19 -1.95 -9.93
N THR A 374 10.14 -1.74 -10.74
CA THR A 374 9.38 -0.46 -10.77
C THR A 374 8.01 -0.56 -10.10
N SER A 375 7.43 -1.77 -10.06
CA SER A 375 6.15 -2.07 -9.45
C SER A 375 6.03 -3.58 -9.24
N PHE A 376 5.08 -3.97 -8.42
CA PHE A 376 4.50 -5.32 -8.43
C PHE A 376 3.10 -5.26 -9.07
N GLY A 377 2.48 -6.43 -9.24
CA GLY A 377 1.06 -6.60 -9.55
C GLY A 377 0.57 -7.96 -9.06
N VAL A 378 -0.75 -8.16 -8.99
CA VAL A 378 -1.37 -9.43 -8.57
C VAL A 378 -2.52 -9.80 -9.48
N ASP A 379 -2.73 -11.10 -9.68
CA ASP A 379 -3.89 -11.63 -10.40
C ASP A 379 -5.10 -11.89 -9.46
N ALA A 380 -6.17 -12.41 -10.04
CA ALA A 380 -7.39 -12.82 -9.35
C ALA A 380 -7.19 -14.08 -8.47
N THR A 381 -6.15 -14.87 -8.71
CA THR A 381 -5.84 -16.09 -7.94
C THR A 381 -4.92 -15.83 -6.73
N GLY A 382 -4.20 -14.71 -6.74
CA GLY A 382 -3.31 -14.22 -5.70
C GLY A 382 -1.81 -14.36 -6.00
N GLU A 383 -1.44 -14.78 -7.21
CA GLU A 383 -0.03 -14.87 -7.62
C GLU A 383 0.58 -13.47 -7.85
N ILE A 384 1.87 -13.32 -7.54
CA ILE A 384 2.58 -12.04 -7.60
C ILE A 384 3.42 -11.94 -8.87
N TYR A 385 3.27 -10.81 -9.56
CA TYR A 385 4.01 -10.42 -10.74
C TYR A 385 4.89 -9.21 -10.43
N VAL A 386 6.04 -9.10 -11.11
CA VAL A 386 7.06 -8.06 -10.90
C VAL A 386 7.32 -7.33 -12.20
N LEU A 387 7.32 -6.00 -12.15
CA LEU A 387 7.58 -5.11 -13.28
C LEU A 387 8.99 -4.53 -13.15
N SER A 388 9.69 -4.42 -14.28
CA SER A 388 11.10 -4.00 -14.33
C SER A 388 11.32 -2.86 -15.32
N GLU A 389 12.35 -2.04 -15.06
CA GLU A 389 12.77 -0.89 -15.90
C GLU A 389 13.10 -1.32 -17.35
N ASP A 390 13.46 -2.58 -17.58
CA ASP A 390 13.70 -3.16 -18.91
C ASP A 390 12.43 -3.37 -19.77
N GLY A 391 11.24 -3.12 -19.20
CA GLY A 391 9.96 -3.22 -19.89
C GLY A 391 9.38 -4.64 -19.94
N ALA A 392 9.91 -5.57 -19.15
CA ALA A 392 9.39 -6.92 -19.00
C ALA A 392 8.54 -7.10 -17.72
N ILE A 393 7.72 -8.16 -17.74
CA ILE A 393 6.90 -8.62 -16.61
C ILE A 393 7.40 -10.03 -16.25
N TYR A 394 7.52 -10.28 -14.95
CA TYR A 394 7.99 -11.55 -14.40
C TYR A 394 6.95 -12.13 -13.44
N LEU A 395 6.80 -13.45 -13.43
CA LEU A 395 6.04 -14.18 -12.43
C LEU A 395 6.99 -14.63 -11.31
N LEU A 396 6.56 -14.47 -10.06
CA LEU A 396 7.29 -15.01 -8.91
C LEU A 396 7.00 -16.52 -8.79
N VAL A 397 8.01 -17.36 -8.96
CA VAL A 397 7.89 -18.83 -8.91
C VAL A 397 8.86 -19.44 -7.90
N PRO A 398 8.57 -20.62 -7.32
CA PRO A 398 9.58 -21.38 -6.59
C PRO A 398 10.74 -21.76 -7.52
N VAL A 399 11.99 -21.65 -7.05
CA VAL A 399 13.10 -22.31 -7.74
C VAL A 399 12.81 -23.80 -7.79
N ALA A 400 12.86 -24.38 -8.98
CA ALA A 400 12.71 -25.82 -9.17
C ALA A 400 13.76 -26.57 -8.33
N SER A 401 13.31 -27.19 -7.23
CA SER A 401 14.16 -28.01 -6.38
C SER A 401 14.76 -29.12 -7.23
N ASN A 402 16.10 -29.11 -7.38
CA ASN A 402 16.83 -30.16 -8.08
C ASN A 402 16.77 -31.47 -7.28
N LEU A 403 15.62 -32.15 -7.36
CA LEU A 403 15.43 -33.55 -6.97
C LEU A 403 16.16 -34.45 -7.98
N GLN A 404 17.48 -34.29 -8.04
CA GLN A 404 18.35 -35.28 -8.65
C GLN A 404 18.22 -36.55 -7.79
N SER A 405 17.69 -37.59 -8.43
CA SER A 405 17.50 -38.92 -7.87
C SER A 405 18.75 -39.43 -7.15
N ALA A 406 18.56 -39.86 -5.90
CA ALA A 406 19.50 -40.65 -5.11
C ALA A 406 18.93 -42.06 -4.88
#